data_AF-A0A955TKF2-F1
#
_entry.id   AF-A0A955TKF2-F1
#
_cell.length_a   1.000
_cell.length_b   1.000
_cell.length_c   1.000
_cell.angle_alpha   90.00
_cell.angle_beta   90.00
_cell.angle_gamma   90.00
#
_symmetry.space_group_name_H-M   'P 1'
#
loop_
_entity.id
_entity.type
_entity.pdbx_description
1 polymer ?
#
loop_
_entity_poly.entity_id
_entity_poly.type
_entity_poly.pdbx_seq_one_letter_code
_entity_poly.pdbx_strand_id
1 'polypeptide(L)' 'LAIMTRASLGHTGRPRHAGPMTVMIYSLVNLGAMLRIFGPGTDLSTSLVLGLSAMIWSGGYLLFALVYGPYLFRPSLDEE' A
#
# COMPACT_ATOMS: atom_id res chain seq x y z
N LEU A 1 -5.73 1.88 -2.45
CA LEU A 1 -4.67 2.51 -1.63
C LEU A 1 -4.64 4.03 -1.78
N ALA A 2 -4.52 4.59 -2.98
CA ALA A 2 -4.40 6.06 -3.16
C ALA A 2 -5.60 6.89 -2.68
N ILE A 3 -6.83 6.36 -2.80
CA ILE A 3 -8.03 7.01 -2.25
C ILE A 3 -8.08 6.84 -0.73
N MET A 4 -7.71 5.66 -0.21
CA MET A 4 -7.73 5.35 1.21
C MET A 4 -6.74 6.20 2.01
N THR A 5 -5.50 6.36 1.52
CA THR A 5 -4.48 7.24 2.14
C THR A 5 -4.94 8.70 2.19
N ARG A 6 -5.54 9.20 1.11
CA ARG A 6 -6.09 10.56 1.03
C ARG A 6 -7.31 10.78 1.93
N ALA A 7 -8.21 9.80 2.03
CA ALA A 7 -9.39 9.88 2.88
C ALA A 7 -9.00 9.85 4.37
N SER A 8 -8.09 8.95 4.77
CA SER A 8 -7.59 8.89 6.15
C SER A 8 -6.89 10.17 6.56
N LEU A 9 -6.05 10.78 5.70
CA LEU A 9 -5.39 12.05 6.00
C LEU A 9 -6.37 13.23 6.03
N GLY A 10 -7.38 13.21 5.15
CA GLY A 10 -8.41 14.26 5.09
C GLY A 10 -9.38 14.25 6.27
N HIS A 11 -9.63 13.10 6.89
CA HIS A 11 -10.47 12.98 8.10
C HIS A 11 -9.71 13.12 9.42
N THR A 12 -8.37 13.16 9.39
CA THR A 12 -7.54 13.29 10.61
C THR A 12 -6.88 14.66 10.75
N GLY A 13 -7.18 15.62 9.87
CA GLY A 13 -6.60 16.97 9.91
C GLY A 13 -5.14 17.07 9.47
N ARG A 14 -4.53 15.95 9.09
CA ARG A 14 -3.07 15.87 8.90
C ARG A 14 -2.66 16.41 7.54
N PRO A 15 -1.51 17.13 7.44
CA PRO A 15 -1.00 17.60 6.16
C PRO A 15 -0.82 16.42 5.21
N ARG A 16 -1.34 16.57 3.98
CA ARG A 16 -1.30 15.54 2.93
C ARG A 16 0.10 15.40 2.34
N HIS A 17 1.07 15.05 3.17
CA HIS A 17 2.43 14.79 2.76
C HIS A 17 2.60 13.30 2.48
N ALA A 18 2.95 12.95 1.25
CA ALA A 18 3.30 11.59 0.87
C ALA A 18 4.69 11.28 1.44
N GLY A 19 4.72 10.85 2.70
CA GLY A 19 5.97 10.45 3.35
C GLY A 19 6.60 9.23 2.67
N PRO A 20 7.88 8.92 3.00
CA PRO A 20 8.60 7.80 2.41
C PRO A 20 7.85 6.45 2.53
N MET A 21 7.05 6.26 3.58
CA MET A 21 6.22 5.07 3.75
C MET A 21 5.07 4.97 2.73
N THR A 22 4.45 6.09 2.37
CA THR A 22 3.40 6.11 1.33
C THR A 22 3.97 5.75 -0.04
N VAL A 23 5.17 6.25 -0.34
CA VAL A 23 5.91 5.89 -1.56
C VAL A 23 6.21 4.39 -1.57
N MET A 24 6.70 3.84 -0.45
CA MET A 24 7.03 2.41 -0.34
C MET A 24 5.80 1.51 -0.56
N ILE A 25 4.63 1.88 -0.02
CA ILE A 25 3.36 1.18 -0.24
C ILE A 25 2.99 1.16 -1.74
N TYR A 26 3.10 2.31 -2.41
CA TYR A 26 2.81 2.39 -3.85
C TYR A 26 3.81 1.61 -4.69
N SER A 27 5.10 1.65 -4.34
CA SER A 27 6.12 0.87 -5.02
C SER A 27 5.86 -0.63 -4.91
N LEU A 28 5.55 -1.14 -3.71
CA LEU A 28 5.21 -2.55 -3.48
C LEU A 28 4.02 -3.01 -4.34
N VAL A 29 2.95 -2.21 -4.37
CA VAL A 29 1.74 -2.57 -5.14
C VAL A 29 1.98 -2.51 -6.64
N ASN A 30 2.75 -1.53 -7.13
CA ASN A 30 3.15 -1.47 -8.54
C ASN A 30 4.04 -2.66 -8.92
N LEU A 31 5.01 -3.04 -8.07
CA LEU A 31 5.84 -4.24 -8.28
C LEU A 31 4.99 -5.51 -8.35
N GLY A 32 4.04 -5.67 -7.43
CA GLY A 32 3.09 -6.79 -7.48
C GLY A 32 2.25 -6.82 -8.75
N ALA A 33 1.78 -5.66 -9.24
CA ALA A 33 1.04 -5.55 -10.48
C ALA A 33 1.90 -5.88 -11.71
N MET A 34 3.15 -5.41 -11.75
CA MET A 34 4.08 -5.75 -12.84
C MET A 34 4.38 -7.25 -12.87
N LEU A 35 4.59 -7.89 -11.72
CA LEU A 35 4.77 -9.34 -11.64
C LEU A 35 3.56 -10.12 -12.17
N ARG A 36 2.33 -9.59 -12.04
CA ARG A 36 1.13 -10.21 -12.64
C ARG A 36 1.06 -10.07 -14.15
N ILE A 37 1.49 -8.93 -14.68
CA ILE A 37 1.40 -8.63 -16.11
C ILE A 37 2.52 -9.32 -16.88
N PHE A 38 3.75 -9.21 -16.37
CA PHE A 38 4.95 -9.71 -17.04
C PHE A 38 5.33 -11.12 -16.62
N GLY A 39 4.83 -11.61 -15.48
CA GLY A 39 5.10 -12.95 -14.96
C GLY A 39 4.76 -14.10 -15.91
N PRO A 40 3.59 -14.10 -16.56
CA PRO A 40 3.24 -15.12 -17.56
C PRO A 40 4.15 -15.14 -18.80
N GLY A 41 4.92 -14.07 -19.05
CA GLY A 41 5.89 -14.00 -20.13
C GLY A 41 7.28 -14.55 -19.77
N THR A 42 7.43 -15.15 -18.60
CA THR A 42 8.70 -15.75 -18.13
C THR A 42 8.61 -17.27 -18.11
N ASP A 43 9.74 -17.96 -18.28
CA ASP A 43 9.86 -19.43 -18.15
C ASP A 43 9.68 -19.92 -16.69
N LEU A 44 9.34 -19.04 -15.75
CA LEU A 44 9.08 -19.39 -14.36
C LEU A 44 7.66 -19.98 -14.20
N SER A 45 7.50 -20.83 -13.19
CA SER A 45 6.19 -21.36 -12.84
C SER A 45 5.21 -20.23 -12.56
N THR A 46 4.11 -20.17 -13.32
CA THR A 46 3.05 -19.16 -13.16
C THR A 46 2.54 -19.12 -11.72
N SER A 47 2.38 -20.28 -11.08
CA SER A 47 1.97 -20.38 -9.67
C SER A 47 2.95 -19.70 -8.72
N LEU A 48 4.26 -19.83 -8.97
CA LEU A 48 5.30 -19.21 -8.17
C LEU A 48 5.31 -17.68 -8.35
N VAL A 49 5.22 -17.21 -9.60
CA VAL A 49 5.20 -15.77 -9.90
C VAL A 49 3.94 -15.10 -9.35
N LEU A 50 2.78 -15.75 -9.48
CA LEU A 50 1.53 -15.27 -8.89
C LEU A 50 1.58 -15.31 -7.36
N GLY A 51 2.21 -16.33 -6.76
CA GLY A 51 2.44 -16.42 -5.32
C GLY A 51 3.30 -15.27 -4.78
N LEU A 52 4.42 -14.98 -5.44
CA LEU A 52 5.28 -13.84 -5.11
C LEU A 52 4.55 -12.50 -5.29
N SER A 53 3.82 -12.34 -6.39
CA SER A 53 3.00 -11.15 -6.62
C SER A 53 1.94 -10.97 -5.52
N ALA A 54 1.28 -12.06 -5.10
CA ALA A 54 0.33 -12.04 -4.01
C ALA A 54 1.01 -11.63 -2.69
N MET A 55 2.15 -12.21 -2.34
CA MET A 55 2.89 -11.85 -1.12
C MET A 55 3.32 -10.37 -1.12
N ILE A 56 3.89 -9.88 -2.22
CA ILE A 56 4.32 -8.49 -2.37
C ILE A 56 3.12 -7.54 -2.26
N TRP A 57 2.00 -7.89 -2.89
CA TRP A 57 0.80 -7.07 -2.84
C TRP A 57 0.18 -7.04 -1.45
N SER A 58 0.06 -8.20 -0.80
CA SER A 58 -0.39 -8.31 0.59
C SER A 58 0.52 -7.54 1.54
N GLY A 59 1.84 -7.56 1.34
CA GLY A 59 2.79 -6.76 2.10
C GLY A 59 2.54 -5.25 1.97
N GLY A 60 2.23 -4.77 0.76
CA GLY A 60 1.83 -3.36 0.54
C GLY A 60 0.56 -2.97 1.29
N TYR A 61 -0.45 -3.85 1.32
CA TYR A 61 -1.67 -3.63 2.10
C TYR A 61 -1.44 -3.71 3.62
N LEU A 62 -0.60 -4.64 4.08
CA LEU A 62 -0.24 -4.77 5.49
C LEU A 62 0.53 -3.53 5.97
N LEU A 63 1.48 -3.05 5.18
CA LEU A 63 2.22 -1.82 5.47
C LEU A 63 1.28 -0.60 5.50
N PHE A 64 0.30 -0.54 4.60
CA PHE A 64 -0.77 0.46 4.67
C PHE A 64 -1.55 0.36 5.98
N ALA A 65 -1.98 -0.83 6.38
CA ALA A 65 -2.72 -1.01 7.63
C ALA A 65 -1.88 -0.64 8.87
N LEU A 66 -0.59 -0.97 8.89
CA LEU A 66 0.31 -0.64 10.01
C LEU A 66 0.65 0.85 10.08
N VAL A 67 0.77 1.53 8.94
CA VAL A 67 1.10 2.96 8.90
C VAL A 67 -0.15 3.83 9.08
N TYR A 68 -1.25 3.51 8.39
CA TYR A 68 -2.47 4.30 8.40
C TYR A 68 -3.52 3.85 9.42
N GLY A 69 -3.51 2.59 9.84
CA GLY A 69 -4.40 2.08 10.89
C GLY A 69 -4.26 2.85 12.21
N PRO A 70 -3.04 3.06 12.75
CA PRO A 70 -2.86 3.84 13.98
C PRO A 70 -3.32 5.30 13.86
N TYR A 71 -3.29 5.88 12.66
CA TYR A 71 -3.82 7.22 12.43
C TYR A 71 -5.35 7.28 12.53
N LEU A 72 -6.04 6.17 12.23
CA LEU A 72 -7.50 6.06 12.38
C LEU A 72 -7.93 5.83 13.84
N PHE A 73 -7.09 5.15 14.63
CA PHE A 73 -7.37 4.87 16.05
C PHE A 73 -6.92 6.00 16.99
N ARG A 74 -6.21 7.01 16.50
CA ARG A 74 -5.80 8.17 17.28
C ARG A 74 -6.79 9.32 17.07
N PRO A 75 -7.06 10.14 18.11
CA PRO A 75 -7.88 11.35 17.97
C PRO A 75 -7.34 12.22 16.83
N SER A 76 -8.26 12.79 16.05
CA SER A 76 -7.91 13.75 15.01
C SER A 76 -7.28 14.97 15.67
N LEU A 77 -6.22 15.51 15.05
CA LEU A 77 -5.58 16.73 15.56
C LEU A 77 -6.43 18.00 15.35
N ASP A 78 -7.61 17.86 14.74
CA ASP A 78 -8.59 18.92 14.51
C ASP A 78 -9.50 19.18 15.74
N GLU A 79 -9.28 18.50 16.88
CA GLU A 79 -10.02 18.72 18.14
C GLU A 79 -9.36 19.76 19.07
N GLU A 80 -8.39 20.55 18.61
CA GLU A 80 -7.84 21.73 19.32
C GLU A 80 -8.24 23.03 18.61
#